data_AF-A0A0V0YN15-F1
#
_entry.id   AF-A0A0V0YN15-F1
#
_cell.length_a   1.000
_cell.length_b   1.000
_cell.length_c   1.000
_cell.angle_alpha   90.00
_cell.angle_beta   90.00
_cell.angle_gamma   90.00
#
_symmetry.space_group_name_H-M   'P 1'
#
loop_
_entity.id
_entity.type
_entity.pdbx_description
1 polymer ?
#
loop_
_entity_poly.entity_id
_entity_poly.type
_entity_poly.pdbx_seq_one_letter_code
_entity_poly.pdbx_strand_id
1 'polypeptide(L)' 'MESEKVLIQLNGENYSWWKFEIEAVLEARDCLDVVSGETTCPQKHAFIRSCKTSKEMMNCIVRIKEQAT' A
#
# COMPACT_ATOMS: atom_id res chain seq x y z
N MET A 1 5.09 -27.89 1.29
CA MET A 1 4.09 -27.27 0.40
C MET A 1 4.75 -26.03 -0.16
N GLU A 2 5.32 -26.13 -1.35
CA GLU A 2 5.91 -24.99 -2.03
C GLU A 2 4.77 -24.02 -2.34
N SER A 3 4.83 -22.82 -1.77
CA SER A 3 3.88 -21.76 -2.11
C SER A 3 4.11 -21.43 -3.58
N GLU A 4 3.23 -21.92 -4.46
CA GLU A 4 3.19 -21.50 -5.85
C GLU A 4 3.02 -19.97 -5.84
N LYS A 5 4.12 -19.25 -6.08
CA LYS A 5 4.09 -17.80 -6.20
C LYS A 5 3.42 -17.49 -7.52
N VAL A 6 2.10 -17.39 -7.50
CA VAL A 6 1.34 -16.79 -8.59
C VAL A 6 1.83 -15.36 -8.70
N LEU A 7 2.62 -15.08 -9.73
CA LEU A 7 3.06 -13.72 -10.06
C LEU A 7 1.86 -12.96 -10.62
N ILE A 8 1.05 -12.39 -9.72
CA ILE A 8 -0.04 -11.51 -10.11
C ILE A 8 0.60 -10.23 -10.66
N GLN A 9 0.43 -9.98 -11.95
CA GLN A 9 0.86 -8.72 -12.55
C GLN A 9 -0.06 -7.60 -12.06
N LEU A 10 0.50 -6.62 -11.35
CA LEU A 10 -0.23 -5.42 -10.95
C LEU A 10 -0.41 -4.52 -12.17
N ASN A 11 -1.64 -4.39 -12.67
CA ASN A 11 -1.95 -3.61 -13.87
C ASN A 11 -3.23 -2.76 -13.67
N GLY A 12 -3.69 -2.10 -14.74
CA GLY A 12 -4.91 -1.28 -14.67
C GLY A 12 -6.20 -2.10 -14.55
N GLU A 13 -6.22 -3.33 -15.08
CA GLU A 13 -7.41 -4.20 -15.11
C GLU A 13 -7.77 -4.71 -13.72
N ASN A 14 -6.76 -5.03 -12.90
CA ASN A 14 -6.94 -5.48 -11.53
C ASN A 14 -6.74 -4.38 -10.48
N TYR A 15 -6.78 -3.10 -10.90
CA TYR A 15 -6.52 -1.94 -10.03
C TYR A 15 -7.31 -1.97 -8.73
N SER A 16 -8.62 -2.14 -8.80
CA SER A 16 -9.48 -2.13 -7.61
C SER A 16 -9.10 -3.21 -6.61
N TRP A 17 -8.69 -4.39 -7.10
CA TRP A 17 -8.32 -5.51 -6.25
C TRP A 17 -6.99 -5.24 -5.55
N TRP A 18 -5.93 -4.90 -6.29
CA TRP A 18 -4.65 -4.67 -5.63
C TRP A 18 -4.61 -3.36 -4.83
N LYS A 19 -5.41 -2.35 -5.19
CA LYS A 19 -5.61 -1.16 -4.35
C LYS A 19 -6.15 -1.56 -2.98
N PHE A 20 -7.19 -2.40 -2.94
CA PHE A 20 -7.77 -2.88 -1.70
C PHE A 20 -6.75 -3.62 -0.82
N GLU A 21 -5.99 -4.54 -1.43
CA GLU A 21 -4.94 -5.28 -0.71
C GLU A 21 -3.85 -4.35 -0.16
N ILE A 22 -3.40 -3.37 -0.95
CA ILE A 22 -2.41 -2.39 -0.46
C ILE A 22 -2.98 -1.52 0.67
N GLU A 23 -4.23 -1.07 0.56
CA GLU A 23 -4.89 -0.31 1.62
C GLU A 23 -4.97 -1.12 2.93
N ALA A 24 -5.29 -2.42 2.85
CA ALA A 24 -5.32 -3.31 4.02
C ALA A 24 -3.94 -3.49 4.66
N VAL A 25 -2.90 -3.67 3.84
CA VAL A 25 -1.51 -3.80 4.34
C VAL A 25 -1.05 -2.51 5.04
N LEU A 26 -1.35 -1.36 4.45
CA LEU A 26 -1.02 -0.05 5.03
C LEU A 26 -1.75 0.18 6.35
N GLU A 27 -3.04 -0.13 6.41
CA GLU A 27 -3.83 0.00 7.65
C GLU A 27 -3.32 -0.93 8.77
N ALA A 28 -2.92 -2.16 8.42
CA ALA A 28 -2.29 -3.07 9.37
C ALA A 28 -0.95 -2.51 9.90
N ARG A 29 -0.16 -1.85 9.04
CA ARG A 29 1.08 -1.19 9.44
C ARG A 29 0.82 -0.01 10.38
N ASP A 30 -0.16 0.84 10.05
CA ASP A 30 -0.56 1.97 10.89
C ASP A 30 -0.94 1.50 12.30
N CYS A 31 -1.69 0.40 12.41
CA CYS A 31 -2.02 -0.20 13.70
C CYS A 31 -0.79 -0.73 14.44
N LEU A 32 0.14 -1.36 13.73
CA LEU A 32 1.37 -1.89 14.32
C LEU A 32 2.22 -0.75 14.91
N ASP A 33 2.39 0.35 14.18
CA ASP A 33 3.20 1.49 14.63
C ASP A 33 2.63 2.15 15.90
N VAL A 34 1.32 2.10 16.09
CA VAL A 34 0.67 2.54 17.34
C VAL A 34 0.96 1.58 18.49
N VAL A 35 0.84 0.28 18.25
CA VAL A 35 1.06 -0.75 19.27
C VAL A 35 2.53 -0.84 19.66
N SER A 36 3.45 -0.61 18.73
CA SER A 36 4.90 -0.55 19.00
C SER A 36 5.33 0.75 19.68
N GLY A 37 4.44 1.75 19.76
CA GLY A 37 4.72 3.06 20.33
C GLY A 37 5.57 3.96 19.41
N GLU A 38 5.76 3.58 18.14
CA GLU A 38 6.39 4.44 17.13
C GLU A 38 5.53 5.70 16.86
N THR A 39 4.21 5.56 16.92
CA THR A 39 3.27 6.68 16.79
C THR A 39 2.18 6.62 17.87
N THR A 40 1.56 7.76 18.18
CA THR A 40 0.45 7.84 19.13
C THR A 40 -0.93 7.69 18.48
N CYS A 41 -0.99 7.67 17.15
CA CYS A 41 -2.21 7.63 16.36
C CYS A 41 -1.89 7.02 14.99
N PRO A 42 -2.76 6.15 14.42
CA PRO A 42 -2.51 5.55 13.11
C PRO A 42 -2.38 6.66 12.07
N GLN A 43 -1.28 6.63 11.31
CA GLN A 43 -1.12 7.57 10.22
C GLN A 43 -2.18 7.27 9.17
N LYS A 44 -2.77 8.31 8.56
CA LYS A 44 -3.65 8.08 7.42
C LYS A 44 -2.80 8.16 6.17
N HIS A 45 -2.59 7.04 5.49
CA HIS A 45 -2.10 7.02 4.11
C HIS A 45 -3.15 7.59 3.12
N ALA A 46 -3.60 8.83 3.38
CA ALA A 46 -4.66 9.51 2.66
C ALA A 46 -4.33 9.70 1.18
N PHE A 47 -3.03 9.79 0.84
CA PHE A 47 -2.55 9.92 -0.53
C PHE A 47 -2.72 8.64 -1.35
N ILE A 48 -2.64 7.44 -0.76
CA ILE A 48 -2.95 6.18 -1.47
C ILE A 48 -4.46 6.05 -1.65
N ARG A 49 -5.23 6.31 -0.58
CA ARG A 49 -6.70 6.26 -0.64
C ARG A 49 -7.26 7.21 -1.71
N SER A 50 -6.63 8.37 -1.91
CA SER A 50 -7.05 9.36 -2.92
C SER A 50 -6.73 8.98 -4.37
N CYS A 51 -5.86 7.99 -4.62
CA CYS A 51 -5.56 7.54 -5.97
C CYS A 51 -6.78 6.89 -6.63
N LYS A 52 -7.19 7.39 -7.79
CA LYS A 52 -8.32 6.87 -8.57
C LYS A 52 -7.90 5.93 -9.68
N THR A 53 -6.62 5.97 -10.05
CA THR A 53 -6.06 5.15 -11.13
C THR A 53 -4.78 4.45 -10.71
N SER A 54 -4.49 3.31 -11.35
CA SER A 54 -3.24 2.57 -11.18
C SER A 54 -2.01 3.44 -11.43
N LYS A 55 -2.09 4.35 -12.41
CA LYS A 55 -1.00 5.29 -12.74
C LYS A 55 -0.72 6.28 -11.61
N GLU A 56 -1.76 6.89 -11.04
CA GLU A 56 -1.62 7.81 -9.89
C GLU A 56 -0.98 7.09 -8.71
N MET A 57 -1.47 5.88 -8.38
CA MET A 57 -0.97 5.10 -7.26
C MET A 57 0.48 4.63 -7.48
N MET A 58 0.82 4.22 -8.70
CA MET A 58 2.21 3.85 -9.04
C MET A 58 3.16 5.05 -8.87
N ASN A 59 2.75 6.26 -9.29
CA ASN A 59 3.53 7.47 -9.08
C ASN A 59 3.73 7.76 -7.57
N CYS A 60 2.71 7.55 -6.73
CA CYS A 60 2.83 7.68 -5.28
C CYS A 60 3.84 6.67 -4.72
N ILE A 61 3.78 5.40 -5.13
CA ILE A 61 4.70 4.35 -4.69
C ILE A 61 6.15 4.68 -5.06
N VAL A 62 6.39 5.16 -6.28
CA VAL A 62 7.73 5.58 -6.73
C VAL A 62 8.25 6.73 -5.86
N ARG A 63 7.43 7.75 -5.58
CA ARG A 63 7.82 8.88 -4.72
C ARG A 63 8.15 8.44 -3.29
N ILE A 64 7.36 7.53 -2.71
CA ILE A 64 7.66 6.98 -1.38
C ILE A 64 9.02 6.28 -1.39
N LYS A 65 9.29 5.47 -2.41
CA LYS A 65 10.56 4.76 -2.56
C LYS A 65 11.74 5.73 -2.67
N GLU A 66 11.59 6.80 -3.44
CA GLU A 66 12.60 7.86 -3.59
C GLU A 66 12.86 8.60 -2.27
N GLN A 67 11.83 8.85 -1.46
CA GLN A 67 11.97 9.51 -0.15
C GLN A 67 12.58 8.61 0.93
N ALA A 68 12.54 7.29 0.74
CA ALA A 68 13.12 6.31 1.65
C ALA A 68 14.60 5.97 1.35
N THR A 69 15.19 6.61 0.33
CA THR A 69 16.61 6.45 -0.08
C THR A 69 17.39 7.71 0.25
#